data_AF-A0A961AK73-F1
#
_entry.id   AF-A0A961AK73-F1
#
_cell.length_a   1.000
_cell.length_b   1.000
_cell.length_c   1.000
_cell.angle_alpha   90.00
_cell.angle_beta   90.00
_cell.angle_gamma   90.00
#
_symmetry.space_group_name_H-M   'P 1'
#
loop_
_entity.id
_entity.type
_entity.pdbx_description
1 polymer ?
#
loop_
_entity_poly.entity_id
_entity_poly.type
_entity_poly.pdbx_seq_one_letter_code
_entity_poly.pdbx_strand_id
1 'polypeptide(L)'
;EAAPAVDPSRGPMQMLLHLMEPSVSADVTLMDFEFTPDRVLLRGHTKSASQALQYQQEIQQGESLMAYTWEAPQPELGSEESATFELKGERE
;
A
#
# COMPACT_ATOMS: atom_id res chain seq x y z
N GLU A 1 -18.91 -4.92 -30.16
CA GLU A 1 -18.34 -4.11 -29.06
C GLU A 1 -17.45 -5.00 -28.22
N ALA A 2 -16.14 -4.75 -28.20
CA ALA A 2 -15.22 -5.50 -27.35
C ALA A 2 -15.21 -4.82 -25.98
N ALA A 3 -15.82 -5.44 -24.98
CA ALA A 3 -15.56 -5.07 -23.60
C ALA A 3 -14.05 -5.27 -23.37
N PRO A 4 -13.30 -4.27 -22.87
CA PRO A 4 -11.89 -4.47 -22.59
C PRO A 4 -11.80 -5.64 -21.62
N ALA A 5 -10.98 -6.63 -21.94
CA ALA A 5 -10.71 -7.75 -21.06
C ALA A 5 -9.97 -7.20 -19.82
N VAL A 6 -10.74 -6.74 -18.85
CA VAL A 6 -10.20 -6.30 -17.56
C VAL A 6 -9.73 -7.58 -16.88
N ASP A 7 -8.42 -7.80 -16.87
CA ASP A 7 -7.83 -8.95 -16.21
C ASP A 7 -8.18 -8.85 -14.71
N PRO A 8 -9.01 -9.77 -14.17
CA PRO A 8 -9.51 -9.67 -12.81
C PRO A 8 -8.39 -9.82 -11.77
N SER A 9 -7.25 -10.41 -12.17
CA SER A 9 -6.07 -10.56 -11.32
C SER A 9 -5.18 -9.31 -11.30
N ARG A 10 -5.55 -8.25 -12.03
CA ARG A 10 -4.81 -6.97 -12.10
C ARG A 10 -5.67 -5.75 -11.75
N GLY A 11 -6.84 -5.97 -11.17
CA GLY A 11 -7.76 -4.92 -10.77
C GLY A 11 -7.42 -4.27 -9.41
N PRO A 12 -8.01 -3.11 -9.11
CA PRO A 12 -7.82 -2.40 -7.84
C PRO A 12 -8.21 -3.23 -6.62
N MET A 13 -9.21 -4.12 -6.74
CA MET A 13 -9.62 -5.01 -5.65
C MET A 13 -8.53 -6.05 -5.32
N GLN A 14 -7.87 -6.60 -6.35
CA GLN A 14 -6.77 -7.54 -6.13
C GLN A 14 -5.57 -6.85 -5.49
N MET A 15 -5.27 -5.61 -5.91
CA MET A 15 -4.26 -4.78 -5.27
C MET A 15 -4.58 -4.55 -3.79
N LEU A 16 -5.81 -4.15 -3.46
CA LEU A 16 -6.23 -3.98 -2.07
C LEU A 16 -6.08 -5.25 -1.23
N LEU A 17 -6.39 -6.43 -1.79
CA LEU A 17 -6.17 -7.70 -1.10
C LEU A 17 -4.68 -7.92 -0.80
N HIS A 18 -3.79 -7.63 -1.76
CA HIS A 18 -2.34 -7.72 -1.53
C HIS A 18 -1.85 -6.72 -0.48
N LEU A 19 -2.40 -5.50 -0.47
CA LEU A 19 -2.11 -4.48 0.55
C LEU A 19 -2.63 -4.87 1.95
N MET A 20 -3.51 -5.87 2.06
CA MET A 20 -3.99 -6.42 3.32
C MET A 20 -3.20 -7.65 3.81
N GLU A 21 -2.29 -8.19 3.01
CA GLU A 21 -1.42 -9.33 3.39
C GLU A 21 -0.45 -9.04 4.56
N PRO A 22 0.13 -7.83 4.72
CA PRO A 22 1.00 -7.51 5.84
C PRO A 22 0.37 -7.80 7.21
N SER A 23 1.17 -8.25 8.16
CA SER A 23 0.69 -8.66 9.48
C SER A 23 0.02 -7.52 10.27
N VAL A 24 0.49 -6.28 10.08
CA VAL A 24 -0.06 -5.09 10.73
C VAL A 24 -1.19 -4.41 9.95
N SER A 25 -1.65 -4.99 8.82
CA SER A 25 -2.69 -4.38 7.99
C SER A 25 -4.00 -4.13 8.74
N ALA A 26 -4.31 -4.95 9.76
CA ALA A 26 -5.49 -4.78 10.62
C ALA A 26 -5.43 -3.51 11.50
N ASP A 27 -4.24 -2.98 11.76
CA ASP A 27 -4.01 -1.76 12.55
C ASP A 27 -3.77 -0.52 11.67
N VAL A 28 -3.79 -0.69 10.35
CA VAL A 28 -3.67 0.38 9.36
C VAL A 28 -5.07 0.86 8.98
N THR A 29 -5.28 2.17 9.10
CA THR A 29 -6.44 2.82 8.47
C THR A 29 -5.98 3.53 7.22
N LEU A 30 -6.47 3.06 6.07
CA LEU A 30 -6.21 3.72 4.79
C LEU A 30 -6.97 5.04 4.71
N MET A 31 -6.23 6.11 4.38
CA MET A 31 -6.75 7.45 4.22
C MET A 31 -6.93 7.80 2.74
N ASP A 32 -5.97 7.40 1.91
CA ASP A 32 -5.99 7.65 0.48
C ASP A 32 -5.45 6.43 -0.27
N PHE A 33 -6.08 6.10 -1.39
CA PHE A 33 -5.68 5.00 -2.26
C PHE A 33 -5.97 5.35 -3.70
N GLU A 34 -4.91 5.43 -4.49
CA GLU A 34 -4.99 5.57 -5.94
C GLU A 34 -4.33 4.36 -6.59
N PHE A 35 -5.01 3.80 -7.60
CA PHE A 35 -4.51 2.65 -8.32
C PHE A 35 -4.68 2.83 -9.83
N THR A 36 -3.58 2.57 -10.52
CA THR A 36 -3.51 2.31 -11.94
C THR A 36 -2.60 1.10 -12.17
N PRO A 37 -2.65 0.44 -13.34
CA PRO A 37 -1.81 -0.73 -13.62
C PRO A 37 -0.30 -0.47 -13.47
N ASP A 38 0.13 0.78 -13.67
CA ASP A 38 1.54 1.20 -13.67
C ASP A 38 1.94 1.95 -12.40
N ARG A 39 0.96 2.39 -11.59
CA ARG A 39 1.20 3.20 -10.39
C ARG A 39 0.21 2.92 -9.28
N VAL A 40 0.72 2.80 -8.07
CA VAL A 40 -0.04 2.71 -6.81
C VAL A 40 0.38 3.85 -5.91
N LEU A 41 -0.58 4.57 -5.34
CA LEU A 41 -0.35 5.49 -4.24
C LEU A 41 -1.20 5.07 -3.06
N LEU A 42 -0.58 4.99 -1.89
CA LEU A 42 -1.24 4.59 -0.66
C LEU A 42 -0.83 5.54 0.45
N ARG A 43 -1.82 6.11 1.13
CA ARG A 43 -1.62 6.85 2.37
C ARG A 43 -2.46 6.22 3.47
N GLY A 44 -1.86 5.99 4.62
CA GLY A 44 -2.57 5.44 5.77
C GLY A 44 -2.06 6.02 7.08
N HIS A 45 -2.82 5.78 8.13
CA HIS A 45 -2.41 6.06 9.50
C HIS A 45 -2.36 4.79 10.33
N THR A 46 -1.47 4.78 11.31
CA THR A 46 -1.33 3.74 12.33
C THR A 46 -1.31 4.36 13.72
N LYS A 47 -1.52 3.52 14.74
CA LYS A 47 -1.47 3.93 16.15
C LYS A 47 -0.03 4.14 16.65
N SER A 48 0.96 3.67 15.90
CA SER A 48 2.37 3.83 16.23
C SER A 48 3.27 3.95 15.01
N ALA A 49 4.33 4.75 15.11
CA ALA A 49 5.37 4.87 14.09
C ALA A 49 6.00 3.53 13.71
N SER A 50 6.20 2.65 14.69
CA SER A 50 6.73 1.30 14.47
C SER A 50 5.82 0.46 13.58
N GLN A 51 4.49 0.59 13.71
CA GLN A 51 3.53 -0.11 12.86
C GLN A 51 3.56 0.44 11.42
N ALA A 52 3.66 1.76 11.26
CA ALA A 52 3.79 2.37 9.93
C ALA A 52 5.06 1.88 9.22
N LEU A 53 6.19 1.89 9.92
CA LEU A 53 7.46 1.38 9.39
C LEU A 53 7.38 -0.11 9.06
N GLN A 54 6.80 -0.92 9.95
CA GLN A 54 6.63 -2.35 9.72
C GLN A 54 5.76 -2.61 8.48
N TYR A 55 4.63 -1.92 8.35
CA TYR A 55 3.76 -2.03 7.19
C TYR A 55 4.50 -1.69 5.89
N GLN A 56 5.23 -0.57 5.86
CA GLN A 56 6.03 -0.17 4.71
C GLN A 56 7.08 -1.23 4.33
N GLN A 57 7.72 -1.88 5.31
CA GLN A 57 8.69 -2.94 5.06
C GLN A 57 8.04 -4.21 4.51
N GLU A 58 6.92 -4.64 5.08
CA GLU A 58 6.19 -5.82 4.62
C GLU A 58 5.63 -5.64 3.20
N ILE A 59 5.15 -4.44 2.86
CA ILE A 59 4.73 -4.11 1.48
C ILE A 59 5.90 -4.23 0.50
N GLN A 60 7.05 -3.67 0.83
CA GLN A 60 8.25 -3.72 0.00
C GLN A 60 8.81 -5.13 -0.20
N GLN A 61 8.56 -6.02 0.77
CA GLN A 61 9.06 -7.40 0.77
C GLN A 61 8.02 -8.42 0.30
N GLY A 62 6.77 -7.99 0.09
CA GLY A 62 5.67 -8.88 -0.29
C GLY A 62 5.82 -9.40 -1.72
N GLU A 63 5.80 -10.73 -1.89
CA GLU A 63 5.95 -11.41 -3.17
C GLU A 63 4.94 -10.92 -4.22
N SER A 64 3.69 -10.70 -3.80
CA SER A 64 2.59 -10.18 -4.64
C SER A 64 2.81 -8.75 -5.15
N LEU A 65 3.72 -8.00 -4.53
CA LEU A 65 3.96 -6.58 -4.76
C LEU A 65 5.37 -6.27 -5.29
N MET A 66 6.21 -7.30 -5.50
CA MET A 66 7.56 -7.15 -6.05
C MET A 66 7.59 -6.63 -7.49
N ALA A 67 6.44 -6.64 -8.19
CA ALA A 67 6.31 -6.07 -9.52
C ALA A 67 6.38 -4.52 -9.52
N TYR A 68 6.34 -3.88 -8.35
CA TYR A 68 6.45 -2.44 -8.19
C TYR A 68 7.77 -2.08 -7.51
N THR A 69 8.39 -1.02 -7.99
CA THR A 69 9.45 -0.30 -7.28
C THR A 69 8.79 0.65 -6.29
N TRP A 70 9.06 0.45 -5.00
CA TRP A 70 8.40 1.19 -3.94
C TRP A 70 9.28 2.33 -3.42
N GLU A 71 8.70 3.53 -3.34
CA GLU A 71 9.21 4.64 -2.54
C GLU A 71 8.42 4.72 -1.24
N ALA A 72 9.14 4.62 -0.12
CA ALA A 72 8.59 4.62 1.23
C ALA A 72 9.30 5.69 2.08
N PRO A 73 8.86 6.97 2.04
CA PRO A 73 9.40 7.99 2.93
C PRO A 73 9.18 7.62 4.40
N GLN A 74 10.01 8.18 5.29
CA GLN A 74 9.81 7.96 6.73
C GLN A 74 8.41 8.43 7.15
N PRO A 75 7.68 7.64 7.97
CA PRO A 75 6.38 8.03 8.47
C PRO A 75 6.43 9.34 9.26
N GLU A 76 5.41 10.16 9.06
CA GLU A 76 5.22 11.40 9.79
C GLU A 76 4.58 11.08 11.15
N LEU A 77 5.24 11.49 12.24
CA LEU A 77 4.71 11.31 13.59
C LEU A 77 3.54 12.28 13.83
N GLY A 78 2.41 11.73 14.23
CA GLY A 78 1.25 12.47 14.70
C GLY A 78 1.27 12.69 16.21
N SER A 79 0.15 13.20 16.72
CA SER A 79 -0.10 13.29 18.16
C SER A 79 -0.28 11.89 18.76
N GLU A 80 0.04 11.73 20.06
CA GLU A 80 -0.30 10.51 20.81
C GLU A 80 0.27 9.23 20.17
N GLU A 81 1.54 9.29 19.75
CA GLU A 81 2.31 8.17 19.20
C GLU A 81 1.85 7.67 17.81
N SER A 82 0.72 8.15 17.30
CA SER A 82 0.23 7.84 15.96
C SER A 82 1.21 8.23 14.87
N ALA A 83 1.10 7.61 13.71
CA ALA A 83 1.91 7.97 12.55
C ALA A 83 1.12 7.88 11.26
N THR A 84 1.44 8.75 10.31
CA THR A 84 0.95 8.69 8.94
C THR A 84 2.07 8.20 8.05
N PHE A 85 1.77 7.30 7.12
CA PHE A 85 2.73 6.83 6.14
C PHE A 85 2.21 7.08 4.73
N GLU A 86 3.16 7.15 3.80
CA GLU A 86 2.91 7.17 2.37
C GLU A 86 3.75 6.07 1.72
N LEU A 87 3.18 5.43 0.70
CA LEU A 87 3.84 4.48 -0.18
C LEU A 87 3.48 4.80 -1.62
N LYS A 88 4.50 4.86 -2.48
CA LYS A 88 4.33 5.02 -3.91
C LYS A 88 4.97 3.83 -4.59
N GLY A 89 4.18 3.06 -5.33
CA GLY A 89 4.64 1.95 -6.14
C GLY A 89 4.59 2.35 -7.60
N GLU A 90 5.71 2.25 -8.30
CA GLU A 90 5.78 2.48 -9.74
C GLU A 90 6.27 1.21 -10.43
N ARG A 91 5.65 0.87 -11.56
CA ARG A 91 5.98 -0.30 -12.35
C ARG A 91 6.45 0.16 -13.74
N GLU A 92 7.65 -0.27 -14.11
CA GLU A 92 8.25 -0.05 -15.43
C GLU A 92 7.80 -1.09 -16.47
#